data_AF-A0A842Q202-F1
#
_entry.id   AF-A0A842Q202-F1
#
_cell.length_a   1.000
_cell.length_b   1.000
_cell.length_c   1.000
_cell.angle_alpha   90.00
_cell.angle_beta   90.00
_cell.angle_gamma   90.00
#
_symmetry.space_group_name_H-M   'P 1'
#
loop_
_entity.id
_entity.type
_entity.pdbx_description
1 polymer ?
#
loop_
_entity_poly.entity_id
_entity_poly.type
_entity_poly.pdbx_seq_one_letter_code
_entity_poly.pdbx_strand_id
1 'polypeptide(L)'
;TMIISLIILLSFPSLLLLYRNISIPPTAVYGHSTNGSSLVIIHGGGTGFITCPDGSSKQAVISFVASENSTNGKVPTANWNINELPSDLNANPGFVSGSFNSVDLNIDKYKIIGQKINERDFCQPPVSVPITISGSCSQNVAINVQFESNNPILKTGGTFTGDVTCSQK
;
A
#
# COMPACT_ATOMS: atom_id res chain seq x y z
N THR A 1 33.33 4.59 -69.48
CA THR A 1 31.91 4.89 -69.74
C THR A 1 31.10 4.32 -68.58
N MET A 2 30.33 5.18 -67.91
CA MET A 2 29.41 4.88 -66.82
C MET A 2 28.34 3.86 -67.22
N ILE A 3 27.72 3.20 -66.23
CA ILE A 3 26.28 3.24 -65.88
C ILE A 3 26.07 2.15 -64.81
N ILE A 4 26.10 2.54 -63.53
CA ILE A 4 24.93 2.83 -62.67
C ILE A 4 24.26 1.54 -62.16
N SER A 5 24.57 1.23 -60.90
CA SER A 5 23.74 0.41 -60.00
C SER A 5 22.33 0.98 -59.92
N LEU A 6 21.30 0.13 -60.06
CA LEU A 6 19.91 0.56 -59.94
C LEU A 6 19.00 -0.52 -59.30
N ILE A 7 18.57 -0.22 -58.06
CA ILE A 7 17.20 -0.30 -57.50
C ILE A 7 16.51 -1.69 -57.49
N ILE A 8 16.50 -2.42 -56.36
CA ILE A 8 15.46 -2.47 -55.30
C ILE A 8 14.02 -2.57 -55.81
N LEU A 9 13.36 -3.71 -55.60
CA LEU A 9 11.94 -3.71 -55.21
C LEU A 9 11.57 -4.96 -54.41
N LEU A 10 11.45 -4.73 -53.11
CA LEU A 10 10.86 -5.58 -52.09
C LEU A 10 9.34 -5.63 -52.30
N SER A 11 8.75 -6.82 -52.35
CA SER A 11 7.31 -7.00 -52.21
C SER A 11 7.04 -8.04 -51.12
N PHE A 12 7.00 -7.60 -49.86
CA PHE A 12 6.34 -8.33 -48.78
C PHE A 12 5.19 -7.45 -48.29
N PRO A 13 3.94 -7.96 -48.30
CA PRO A 13 2.81 -7.20 -47.82
C PRO A 13 2.97 -6.99 -46.32
N SER A 14 2.85 -5.73 -45.91
CA SER A 14 2.93 -5.28 -44.54
C SER A 14 1.81 -5.94 -43.72
N LEU A 15 2.14 -6.96 -42.92
CA LEU A 15 1.29 -7.40 -41.83
C LEU A 15 1.40 -6.33 -40.72
N LEU A 16 0.60 -5.27 -40.84
CA LEU A 16 0.30 -4.34 -39.77
C LEU A 16 -0.47 -5.09 -38.68
N LEU A 17 0.25 -5.86 -37.87
CA LEU A 17 -0.20 -6.27 -36.55
C LEU A 17 -0.24 -5.00 -35.70
N LEU A 18 -1.38 -4.33 -35.75
CA LEU A 18 -1.83 -3.39 -34.71
C LEU A 18 -1.82 -4.15 -33.39
N TYR A 19 -0.69 -4.09 -32.68
CA TYR A 19 -0.61 -4.44 -31.28
C TYR A 19 -1.38 -3.36 -30.51
N ARG A 20 -2.71 -3.45 -30.52
CA ARG A 20 -3.53 -2.73 -29.54
C ARG A 20 -3.14 -3.33 -28.20
N ASN A 21 -2.35 -2.60 -27.43
CA ASN A 21 -2.33 -2.72 -25.98
C ASN A 21 -3.76 -2.43 -25.50
N ILE A 22 -4.59 -3.46 -25.43
CA ILE A 22 -5.82 -3.42 -24.66
C ILE A 22 -5.36 -3.48 -23.21
N SER A 23 -5.07 -2.31 -22.64
CA SER A 23 -5.10 -2.14 -21.19
C SER A 23 -6.53 -2.47 -20.78
N ILE A 24 -6.74 -3.70 -20.32
CA ILE A 24 -7.95 -4.05 -19.59
C ILE A 24 -7.73 -3.42 -18.20
N PRO A 25 -8.42 -2.32 -17.85
CA PRO A 25 -8.36 -1.83 -16.48
C PRO A 25 -8.84 -2.97 -15.57
N PRO A 26 -8.19 -3.21 -14.40
CA PRO A 26 -8.69 -4.21 -13.48
C PRO A 26 -10.12 -3.84 -13.10
N THR A 27 -11.07 -4.70 -13.44
CA THR A 27 -12.43 -4.61 -12.93
C THR A 27 -12.36 -4.77 -11.42
N ALA A 28 -12.60 -3.67 -10.70
CA ALA A 28 -12.80 -3.71 -9.26
C ALA A 28 -13.99 -4.63 -8.97
N VAL A 29 -13.72 -5.76 -8.31
CA VAL A 29 -14.78 -6.65 -7.81
C VAL A 29 -15.33 -6.02 -6.55
N TYR A 30 -16.44 -5.31 -6.67
CA TYR A 30 -17.21 -4.85 -5.51
C TYR A 30 -18.05 -6.00 -4.96
N GLY A 31 -17.63 -6.54 -3.81
CA GLY A 31 -18.53 -7.31 -2.96
C GLY A 31 -19.67 -6.42 -2.49
N HIS A 32 -20.85 -6.57 -3.09
CA HIS A 32 -22.08 -5.94 -2.65
C HIS A 32 -22.76 -6.86 -1.62
N SER A 33 -22.53 -6.61 -0.34
CA SER A 33 -23.31 -7.22 0.73
C SER A 33 -24.54 -6.36 0.99
N THR A 34 -25.70 -6.82 0.55
CA THR A 34 -27.01 -6.32 0.96
C THR A 34 -27.33 -6.88 2.35
N ASN A 35 -27.01 -6.17 3.42
CA ASN A 35 -27.70 -6.28 4.72
C ASN A 35 -27.27 -5.11 5.63
N GLY A 36 -28.27 -4.33 6.09
CA GLY A 36 -28.12 -3.02 6.75
C GLY A 36 -27.30 -3.01 8.03
N SER A 37 -26.02 -2.70 7.90
CA SER A 37 -25.20 -2.11 8.96
C SER A 37 -24.31 -1.09 8.28
N SER A 38 -24.28 0.14 8.82
CA SER A 38 -23.46 1.17 8.20
C SER A 38 -21.99 0.78 8.39
N LEU A 39 -21.33 0.39 7.31
CA LEU A 39 -20.00 -0.21 7.34
C LEU A 39 -19.02 0.80 6.77
N VAL A 40 -18.13 1.28 7.63
CA VAL A 40 -16.98 2.06 7.21
C VAL A 40 -15.93 1.09 6.70
N ILE A 41 -15.58 1.14 5.42
CA ILE A 41 -14.46 0.37 4.86
C ILE A 41 -13.38 1.36 4.44
N ILE A 42 -12.16 1.13 4.92
CA ILE A 42 -10.95 1.82 4.52
C ILE A 42 -10.00 0.79 3.95
N HIS A 43 -9.54 0.99 2.73
CA HIS A 43 -8.42 0.22 2.19
C HIS A 43 -7.44 1.17 1.53
N GLY A 44 -6.16 0.89 1.73
CA GLY A 44 -5.12 1.71 1.15
C GLY A 44 -3.80 0.99 1.08
N GLY A 45 -2.91 1.58 0.30
CA GLY A 45 -1.56 1.09 0.15
C GLY A 45 -0.69 2.08 -0.59
N GLY A 46 0.61 1.94 -0.43
CA GLY A 46 1.56 2.88 -1.01
C GLY A 46 3.00 2.46 -0.79
N THR A 47 3.90 3.23 -1.36
CA THR A 47 5.35 3.03 -1.21
C THR A 47 5.95 4.22 -0.51
N GLY A 48 6.94 3.97 0.34
CA GLY A 48 7.52 4.99 1.18
C GLY A 48 8.74 4.49 1.91
N PHE A 49 9.04 5.17 3.01
CA PHE A 49 10.17 4.85 3.86
C PHE A 49 9.72 4.77 5.31
N ILE A 50 10.28 3.83 6.06
CA ILE A 50 10.21 3.76 7.51
C ILE A 50 11.59 4.10 8.07
N THR A 51 11.63 5.01 9.03
CA THR A 51 12.77 5.22 9.90
C THR A 51 12.65 4.27 11.09
N CYS A 52 13.62 3.37 11.23
CA CYS A 52 13.72 2.40 12.33
C CYS A 52 14.30 3.05 13.61
N PRO A 53 14.20 2.38 14.78
CA PRO A 53 14.67 2.95 16.04
C PRO A 53 16.18 3.16 16.12
N ASP A 54 16.97 2.43 15.32
CA ASP A 54 18.42 2.65 15.15
C ASP A 54 18.76 3.87 14.28
N GLY A 55 17.75 4.55 13.72
CA GLY A 55 17.90 5.68 12.81
C GLY A 55 18.10 5.29 11.35
N SER A 56 18.17 3.99 11.03
CA SER A 56 18.20 3.52 9.65
C SER A 56 16.87 3.80 8.94
N SER A 57 16.91 3.89 7.62
CA SER A 57 15.70 4.07 6.80
C SER A 57 15.56 2.92 5.82
N LYS A 58 14.37 2.32 5.78
CA LYS A 58 14.02 1.21 4.90
C LYS A 58 12.93 1.64 3.94
N GLN A 59 13.17 1.46 2.65
CA GLN A 59 12.12 1.60 1.66
C GLN A 59 11.15 0.43 1.81
N ALA A 60 9.86 0.71 1.82
CA ALA A 60 8.84 -0.30 2.10
C ALA A 60 7.53 -0.02 1.37
N VAL A 61 6.70 -1.05 1.28
CA VAL A 61 5.32 -0.99 0.80
C VAL A 61 4.38 -1.24 1.96
N ILE A 62 3.38 -0.39 2.11
CA ILE A 62 2.28 -0.57 3.06
C ILE A 62 1.02 -1.05 2.35
N SER A 63 0.28 -1.94 2.99
CA SER A 63 -1.09 -2.28 2.63
C SER A 63 -1.94 -2.45 3.89
N PHE A 64 -3.15 -1.91 3.86
CA PHE A 64 -4.08 -2.03 4.97
C PHE A 64 -5.53 -2.11 4.50
N VAL A 65 -6.34 -2.84 5.28
CA VAL A 65 -7.79 -2.88 5.16
C VAL A 65 -8.41 -2.85 6.56
N ALA A 66 -9.32 -1.93 6.78
CA ALA A 66 -10.08 -1.80 8.00
C ALA A 66 -11.56 -1.69 7.66
N SER A 67 -12.40 -2.41 8.37
CA SER A 67 -13.83 -2.28 8.31
C SER A 67 -14.38 -2.14 9.72
N GLU A 68 -15.16 -1.10 9.97
CA GLU A 68 -15.85 -0.85 11.23
C GLU A 68 -17.36 -0.83 10.98
N ASN A 69 -18.10 -1.52 11.83
CA ASN A 69 -19.54 -1.40 11.88
C ASN A 69 -19.87 -0.16 12.70
N SER A 70 -20.29 0.91 12.02
CA SER A 70 -20.59 2.21 12.65
C SER A 70 -21.80 2.16 13.59
N THR A 71 -22.55 1.04 13.61
CA THR A 71 -23.72 0.85 14.49
C THR A 71 -23.31 0.39 15.89
N ASN A 72 -22.20 -0.34 16.02
CA ASN A 72 -21.76 -0.90 17.30
C ASN A 72 -20.26 -0.73 17.58
N GLY A 73 -19.53 0.00 16.73
CA GLY A 73 -18.09 0.25 16.86
C GLY A 73 -17.22 -1.01 16.73
N LYS A 74 -17.81 -2.14 16.32
CA LYS A 74 -17.07 -3.39 16.16
C LYS A 74 -16.26 -3.31 14.88
N VAL A 75 -15.00 -3.73 14.95
CA VAL A 75 -14.09 -3.80 13.80
C VAL A 75 -14.02 -5.25 13.28
N PRO A 76 -14.91 -5.70 12.36
CA PRO A 76 -14.95 -7.09 11.91
C PRO A 76 -13.78 -7.53 11.03
N THR A 77 -13.05 -6.62 10.40
CA THR A 77 -11.87 -6.93 9.58
C THR A 77 -10.88 -5.80 9.68
N ALA A 78 -9.64 -6.11 10.02
CA ALA A 78 -8.66 -5.09 10.32
C ALA A 78 -7.25 -5.68 10.25
N ASN A 79 -6.62 -5.57 9.08
CA ASN A 79 -5.30 -6.13 8.82
C ASN A 79 -4.41 -5.08 8.17
N TRP A 80 -3.13 -5.10 8.53
CA TRP A 80 -2.10 -4.32 7.87
C TRP A 80 -0.82 -5.10 7.71
N ASN A 81 -0.04 -4.72 6.70
CA ASN A 81 1.32 -5.16 6.51
C ASN A 81 2.18 -4.00 5.99
N ILE A 82 3.44 -4.03 6.38
CA ILE A 82 4.52 -3.22 5.82
C ILE A 82 5.64 -4.19 5.46
N ASN A 83 6.02 -4.21 4.19
CA ASN A 83 7.05 -5.09 3.67
C ASN A 83 8.22 -4.23 3.18
N GLU A 84 9.42 -4.53 3.65
CA GLU A 84 10.63 -3.92 3.13
C GLU A 84 10.76 -4.26 1.63
N LEU A 85 11.20 -3.31 0.82
CA LEU A 85 11.52 -3.59 -0.56
C LEU A 85 12.86 -4.33 -0.65
N PRO A 86 13.00 -5.34 -1.53
CA PRO A 86 14.27 -6.00 -1.75
C PRO A 86 15.36 -4.99 -2.14
N SER A 87 16.58 -5.22 -1.69
CA SER A 87 17.76 -4.45 -2.11
C SER A 87 18.95 -5.39 -2.32
N ASP A 88 19.98 -4.92 -3.01
CA ASP A 88 21.22 -5.69 -3.25
C ASP A 88 21.89 -6.13 -1.94
N LEU A 89 21.66 -5.38 -0.85
CA LEU A 89 22.19 -5.66 0.49
C LEU A 89 21.26 -6.53 1.34
N ASN A 90 19.99 -6.69 0.96
CA ASN A 90 19.00 -7.47 1.70
C ASN A 90 18.11 -8.28 0.75
N ALA A 91 18.57 -9.49 0.43
CA ALA A 91 17.84 -10.43 -0.43
C ALA A 91 16.59 -11.03 0.24
N ASN A 92 16.49 -10.96 1.58
CA ASN A 92 15.36 -11.46 2.36
C ASN A 92 14.71 -10.28 3.11
N PRO A 93 13.91 -9.45 2.42
CA PRO A 93 13.32 -8.26 3.04
C PRO A 93 12.51 -8.61 4.27
N GLY A 94 12.65 -7.77 5.31
CA GLY A 94 11.85 -7.90 6.50
C GLY A 94 10.39 -7.51 6.26
N PHE A 95 9.53 -7.86 7.21
CA PHE A 95 8.15 -7.38 7.23
C PHE A 95 7.66 -7.18 8.65
N VAL A 96 6.63 -6.37 8.79
CA VAL A 96 5.84 -6.23 10.01
C VAL A 96 4.36 -6.18 9.63
N SER A 97 3.53 -6.88 10.40
CA SER A 97 2.09 -7.01 10.14
C SER A 97 1.31 -7.08 11.43
N GLY A 98 0.01 -6.83 11.35
CA GLY A 98 -0.83 -6.83 12.52
C GLY A 98 -2.31 -6.66 12.25
N SER A 99 -3.04 -6.47 13.35
CA SER A 99 -4.46 -6.15 13.34
C SER A 99 -4.72 -4.72 13.81
N PHE A 100 -5.97 -4.27 13.68
CA PHE A 100 -6.44 -3.00 14.25
C PHE A 100 -7.35 -3.19 15.45
N ASN A 101 -7.24 -2.24 16.39
CA ASN A 101 -8.08 -2.16 17.57
C ASN A 101 -9.14 -1.06 17.44
N SER A 102 -8.84 -0.01 16.67
CA SER A 102 -9.71 1.16 16.53
C SER A 102 -9.51 1.78 15.16
N VAL A 103 -10.62 2.25 14.59
CA VAL A 103 -10.70 2.99 13.33
C VAL A 103 -11.47 4.27 13.64
N ASP A 104 -11.00 5.38 13.10
CA ASP A 104 -11.69 6.66 13.13
C ASP A 104 -11.70 7.20 11.69
N LEU A 105 -12.90 7.40 11.14
CA LEU A 105 -13.11 7.97 9.82
C LEU A 105 -13.90 9.27 9.94
N ASN A 106 -13.29 10.35 9.49
CA ASN A 106 -13.96 11.60 9.16
C ASN A 106 -14.05 11.72 7.63
N ILE A 107 -14.96 12.56 7.13
CA ILE A 107 -15.43 12.69 5.74
C ILE A 107 -14.35 12.39 4.68
N ASP A 108 -13.12 12.87 4.86
CA ASP A 108 -11.98 12.57 3.97
C ASP A 108 -10.68 12.18 4.70
N LYS A 109 -10.73 11.89 6.00
CA LYS A 109 -9.53 11.61 6.81
C LYS A 109 -9.73 10.36 7.63
N TYR A 110 -8.66 9.61 7.80
CA TYR A 110 -8.69 8.42 8.62
C TYR A 110 -7.56 8.40 9.63
N LYS A 111 -7.82 7.72 10.73
CA LYS A 111 -6.83 7.32 11.72
C LYS A 111 -7.15 5.90 12.17
N ILE A 112 -6.18 5.02 12.05
CA ILE A 112 -6.30 3.62 12.41
C ILE A 112 -5.24 3.32 13.46
N ILE A 113 -5.64 2.71 14.57
CA ILE A 113 -4.74 2.28 15.64
C ILE A 113 -4.71 0.76 15.66
N GLY A 114 -3.50 0.20 15.58
CA GLY A 114 -3.29 -1.24 15.52
C GLY A 114 -2.27 -1.80 16.48
N GLN A 115 -2.24 -3.13 16.50
CA GLN A 115 -1.27 -3.94 17.20
C GLN A 115 -0.53 -4.81 16.21
N LYS A 116 0.76 -4.99 16.45
CA LYS A 116 1.64 -5.93 15.76
C LYS A 116 1.27 -7.36 16.14
N ILE A 117 1.14 -8.21 15.14
CA ILE A 117 0.95 -9.66 15.29
C ILE A 117 2.23 -10.41 14.94
N ASN A 118 2.91 -10.00 13.85
CA ASN A 118 4.06 -10.72 13.34
C ASN A 118 5.10 -9.75 12.75
N GLU A 119 6.37 -10.10 12.90
CA GLU A 119 7.50 -9.34 12.37
C GLU A 119 8.66 -10.29 12.08
N ARG A 120 9.39 -10.01 11.00
CA ARG A 120 10.68 -10.64 10.71
C ARG A 120 11.64 -9.57 10.25
N ASP A 121 12.77 -9.44 10.95
CA ASP A 121 13.97 -8.68 10.56
C ASP A 121 13.70 -7.32 9.90
N PHE A 122 12.61 -6.65 10.30
CA PHE A 122 12.17 -5.40 9.69
C PHE A 122 12.88 -4.20 10.32
N CYS A 123 12.85 -4.06 11.64
CA CYS A 123 13.69 -3.09 12.36
C CYS A 123 14.46 -3.78 13.50
N GLN A 124 15.65 -3.27 13.81
CA GLN A 124 16.38 -3.61 15.03
C GLN A 124 16.66 -2.32 15.82
N PRO A 125 16.25 -2.22 17.10
CA PRO A 125 15.35 -3.15 17.80
C PRO A 125 13.97 -3.26 17.11
N PRO A 126 13.23 -4.37 17.33
CA PRO A 126 11.89 -4.57 16.78
C PRO A 126 10.94 -3.43 17.13
N VAL A 127 10.02 -3.08 16.24
CA VAL A 127 9.03 -2.02 16.50
C VAL A 127 8.10 -2.43 17.63
N SER A 128 7.75 -1.52 18.54
CA SER A 128 6.78 -1.80 19.60
C SER A 128 5.36 -1.37 19.16
N VAL A 129 4.37 -1.70 19.97
CA VAL A 129 2.95 -1.37 19.74
C VAL A 129 2.50 -0.32 20.75
N PRO A 130 1.53 0.54 20.40
CA PRO A 130 0.69 0.54 19.19
C PRO A 130 1.33 1.12 17.91
N ILE A 131 0.71 0.82 16.76
CA ILE A 131 0.93 1.51 15.48
C ILE A 131 -0.25 2.45 15.20
N THR A 132 0.01 3.63 14.67
CA THR A 132 -0.99 4.53 14.10
C THR A 132 -0.75 4.68 12.60
N ILE A 133 -1.78 4.43 11.79
CA ILE A 133 -1.79 4.69 10.34
C ILE A 133 -2.83 5.79 10.08
N SER A 134 -2.44 6.91 9.49
CA SER A 134 -3.33 8.04 9.28
C SER A 134 -3.06 8.78 7.97
N GLY A 135 -4.08 9.45 7.45
CA GLY A 135 -3.97 10.14 6.17
C GLY A 135 -5.29 10.71 5.69
N SER A 136 -5.34 11.02 4.39
CA SER A 136 -6.56 11.43 3.70
C SER A 136 -7.05 10.34 2.77
N CYS A 137 -8.34 10.31 2.47
CA CYS A 137 -8.97 9.39 1.54
C CYS A 137 -8.93 10.00 0.13
N SER A 138 -7.93 9.67 -0.67
CA SER A 138 -7.82 10.08 -2.08
C SER A 138 -6.72 9.28 -2.79
N GLN A 139 -6.45 9.63 -4.05
CA GLN A 139 -5.33 9.10 -4.81
C GLN A 139 -4.05 9.89 -4.55
N ASN A 140 -2.90 9.22 -4.60
CA ASN A 140 -1.57 9.82 -4.47
C ASN A 140 -1.41 10.72 -3.23
N VAL A 141 -1.87 10.24 -2.08
CA VAL A 141 -1.86 10.95 -0.79
C VAL A 141 -0.80 10.39 0.16
N ALA A 142 -0.43 11.22 1.13
CA ALA A 142 0.43 10.81 2.22
C ALA A 142 -0.30 9.88 3.19
N ILE A 143 0.28 8.71 3.41
CA ILE A 143 -0.09 7.71 4.42
C ILE A 143 1.01 7.76 5.49
N ASN A 144 0.68 8.27 6.68
CA ASN A 144 1.61 8.40 7.78
C ASN A 144 1.52 7.18 8.68
N VAL A 145 2.67 6.62 9.02
CA VAL A 145 2.81 5.50 9.96
C VAL A 145 3.63 5.95 11.15
N GLN A 146 3.12 5.68 12.34
CA GLN A 146 3.83 5.92 13.59
C GLN A 146 3.78 4.64 14.43
N PHE A 147 4.93 4.05 14.69
CA PHE A 147 5.11 3.03 15.71
C PHE A 147 5.52 3.69 17.03
N GLU A 148 5.03 3.15 18.14
CA GLU A 148 5.59 3.43 19.46
C GLU A 148 6.77 2.48 19.71
N SER A 149 7.80 2.94 20.41
CA SER A 149 8.91 2.12 20.89
C SER A 149 9.03 2.28 22.39
N ASN A 150 9.34 1.19 23.11
CA ASN A 150 9.21 1.19 24.57
C ASN A 150 10.50 1.56 25.30
N ASN A 151 11.69 1.54 24.65
CA ASN A 151 12.95 1.90 25.32
C ASN A 151 14.15 2.11 24.36
N PRO A 152 14.67 3.34 24.18
CA PRO A 152 14.04 4.60 24.58
C PRO A 152 12.71 4.79 23.84
N ILE A 153 11.85 5.70 24.35
CA ILE A 153 10.61 6.06 23.65
C ILE A 153 10.99 6.81 22.37
N LEU A 154 11.07 6.08 21.27
CA LEU A 154 11.41 6.61 19.96
C LEU A 154 10.16 6.63 19.08
N LYS A 155 9.90 7.78 18.47
CA LYS A 155 8.90 7.93 17.42
C LYS A 155 9.44 7.31 16.13
N THR A 156 9.30 6.01 16.01
CA THR A 156 9.65 5.22 14.83
C THR A 156 8.50 5.30 13.84
N GLY A 157 8.73 5.48 12.56
CA GLY A 157 7.61 5.73 11.64
C GLY A 157 8.06 6.18 10.28
N GLY A 158 7.12 6.65 9.49
CA GLY A 158 7.41 7.04 8.13
C GLY A 158 6.21 7.52 7.37
N THR A 159 6.46 7.92 6.13
CA THR A 159 5.44 8.40 5.22
C THR A 159 5.53 7.59 3.94
N PHE A 160 4.37 7.12 3.48
CA PHE A 160 4.17 6.46 2.22
C PHE A 160 3.31 7.35 1.33
N THR A 161 3.47 7.21 0.03
CA THR A 161 2.59 7.83 -0.95
C THR A 161 1.84 6.73 -1.67
N GLY A 162 0.53 6.87 -1.79
CA GLY A 162 -0.31 5.91 -2.49
C GLY A 162 -1.77 6.27 -2.43
N ASP A 163 -2.63 5.27 -2.67
CA ASP A 163 -4.06 5.47 -2.81
C ASP A 163 -4.79 4.94 -1.59
N VAL A 164 -5.78 5.69 -1.13
CA VAL A 164 -6.65 5.31 -0.01
C VAL A 164 -8.10 5.55 -0.40
N THR A 165 -8.91 4.51 -0.30
CA THR A 165 -10.34 4.58 -0.51
C THR A 165 -11.06 4.41 0.81
N CYS A 166 -11.93 5.36 1.11
CA CYS A 166 -12.82 5.32 2.27
C CYS A 166 -14.26 5.29 1.75
N SER A 167 -15.04 4.30 2.19
CA SER A 167 -16.46 4.22 1.89
C SER A 167 -17.25 4.11 3.17
N GLN A 168 -18.23 4.99 3.33
CA GLN A 168 -19.32 4.83 4.29
C GLN A 168 -20.48 4.20 3.53
N LYS A 169 -20.81 2.95 3.82
CA LYS A 169 -21.99 2.27 3.28
C LYS A 169 -23.08 2.22 4.34
#